data_AF-A0A2M7DHF8-F1
#
_entry.id   AF-A0A2M7DHF8-F1
#
_cell.length_a   1.000
_cell.length_b   1.000
_cell.length_c   1.000
_cell.angle_alpha   90.00
_cell.angle_beta   90.00
_cell.angle_gamma   90.00
#
_symmetry.space_group_name_H-M   'P 1'
#
loop_
_entity.id
_entity.type
_entity.pdbx_description
1 polymer ?
#
loop_
_entity_poly.entity_id
_entity_poly.type
_entity_poly.pdbx_seq_one_letter_code
_entity_poly.pdbx_strand_id
1 'polypeptide(L)'
;MNTSLIFDAEMRRLLKAESNETLMFVQNQYDQRKYSSFMGFFDDFLYDYGIISLNSIPEGPNDYFMPYVNCADANIFGEAKGCRNISDKTLPLSSCQKVIARYIYDHLKRLDVSLLKEWKELQQV
;
A
#
# COMPACT_ATOMS: atom_id res chain seq x y z
N MET A 1 17.52 11.48 2.02
CA MET A 1 16.43 11.54 1.01
C MET A 1 15.15 11.12 1.71
N ASN A 2 14.10 11.94 1.67
CA ASN A 2 12.86 11.65 2.40
C ASN A 2 12.19 10.41 1.78
N THR A 3 11.95 9.37 2.59
CA THR A 3 11.45 8.06 2.14
C THR A 3 10.06 8.15 1.52
N SER A 4 9.23 9.06 2.01
CA SER A 4 7.92 9.38 1.42
C SER A 4 8.05 9.89 -0.01
N LEU A 5 9.14 10.60 -0.38
CA LEU A 5 9.34 11.05 -1.76
C LEU A 5 9.63 9.90 -2.73
N ILE A 6 10.26 8.83 -2.26
CA ILE A 6 10.57 7.65 -3.09
C ILE A 6 9.30 6.87 -3.38
N PHE A 7 8.52 6.62 -2.33
CA PHE A 7 7.22 5.96 -2.44
C PHE A 7 6.30 6.74 -3.39
N ASP A 8 6.15 8.05 -3.17
CA ASP A 8 5.31 8.91 -3.99
C ASP A 8 5.75 8.95 -5.46
N ALA A 9 7.05 9.08 -5.72
CA ALA A 9 7.58 9.07 -7.08
C ALA A 9 7.29 7.74 -7.79
N GLU A 10 7.44 6.62 -7.07
CA GLU A 10 7.18 5.30 -7.62
C GLU A 10 5.69 5.07 -7.87
N MET A 11 4.80 5.44 -6.94
CA MET A 11 3.35 5.35 -7.14
C MET A 11 2.89 6.21 -8.33
N ARG A 12 3.38 7.44 -8.45
CA ARG A 12 3.09 8.31 -9.62
C ARG A 12 3.54 7.67 -10.93
N ARG A 13 4.70 7.01 -10.94
CA ARG A 13 5.21 6.30 -12.11
C ARG A 13 4.32 5.11 -12.48
N LEU A 14 3.87 4.35 -11.48
CA LEU A 14 3.04 3.16 -11.64
C LEU A 14 1.62 3.50 -12.12
N LEU A 15 0.97 4.49 -11.52
CA LEU A 15 -0.40 4.89 -11.85
C LEU A 15 -0.53 5.54 -13.24
N LYS A 16 0.56 6.06 -13.81
CA LYS A 16 0.59 6.59 -15.19
C LYS A 16 0.71 5.51 -16.27
N ALA A 17 1.05 4.27 -15.90
CA ALA A 17 1.49 3.27 -16.87
C ALA A 17 0.35 2.58 -17.63
N GLU A 18 -0.88 2.60 -17.11
CA GLU A 18 -1.98 1.75 -17.63
C GLU A 18 -3.37 2.29 -17.29
N SER A 19 -4.35 2.01 -18.15
CA SER A 19 -5.76 2.27 -17.87
C SER A 19 -6.39 1.03 -17.22
N ASN A 20 -6.56 1.09 -15.89
CA ASN A 20 -7.25 0.09 -15.08
C ASN A 20 -8.29 0.82 -14.22
N GLU A 21 -9.54 0.35 -14.23
CA GLU A 21 -10.65 1.05 -13.58
C GLU A 21 -10.43 1.23 -12.07
N THR A 22 -9.90 0.21 -11.39
CA THR A 22 -9.60 0.28 -9.96
C THR A 22 -8.50 1.28 -9.65
N LEU A 23 -7.41 1.28 -10.42
CA LEU A 23 -6.33 2.26 -10.24
C LEU A 23 -6.80 3.69 -10.53
N MET A 24 -7.66 3.87 -11.54
CA MET A 24 -8.28 5.18 -11.85
C MET A 24 -9.19 5.63 -10.71
N PHE A 25 -9.98 4.73 -10.14
CA PHE A 25 -10.83 5.03 -8.98
C PHE A 25 -10.00 5.49 -7.78
N VAL A 26 -8.93 4.76 -7.45
CA VAL A 26 -8.03 5.11 -6.34
C VAL A 26 -7.32 6.45 -6.59
N GLN A 27 -6.86 6.70 -7.82
CA GLN A 27 -6.28 8.00 -8.19
C GLN A 27 -7.30 9.14 -8.03
N ASN A 28 -8.56 8.93 -8.44
CA ASN A 28 -9.61 9.91 -8.23
C ASN A 28 -9.90 10.17 -6.74
N GLN A 29 -9.87 9.12 -5.90
CA GLN A 29 -9.98 9.28 -4.44
C GLN A 29 -8.82 10.11 -3.87
N TYR A 30 -7.59 9.85 -4.34
CA TYR A 30 -6.43 10.67 -3.98
C TYR A 30 -6.58 12.12 -4.42
N ASP A 31 -7.06 12.40 -5.63
CA ASP A 31 -7.17 13.78 -6.13
C ASP A 31 -8.30 14.56 -5.44
N GLN A 32 -9.35 13.87 -4.97
CA GLN A 32 -10.46 14.46 -4.22
C GLN A 32 -10.11 14.74 -2.75
N ARG A 33 -9.32 13.85 -2.13
CA ARG A 33 -8.88 14.01 -0.75
C ARG A 33 -7.58 14.83 -0.77
N LYS A 34 -7.53 15.99 -0.10
CA LYS A 34 -6.41 16.96 -0.17
C LYS A 34 -5.09 16.49 0.49
N TYR A 35 -4.69 15.24 0.29
CA TYR A 35 -3.44 14.69 0.80
C TYR A 35 -2.24 15.31 0.09
N SER A 36 -1.19 15.59 0.87
CA SER A 36 0.07 16.10 0.37
C SER A 36 1.00 15.02 -0.18
N SER A 37 0.72 13.74 0.10
CA SER A 37 1.54 12.60 -0.34
C SER A 37 0.71 11.35 -0.59
N PHE A 38 1.19 10.49 -1.50
CA PHE A 38 0.61 9.16 -1.69
C PHE A 38 0.80 8.28 -0.47
N MET A 39 1.93 8.39 0.23
CA MET A 39 2.18 7.61 1.44
C MET A 39 1.08 7.82 2.48
N GLY A 40 0.78 9.08 2.84
CA GLY A 40 -0.27 9.38 3.81
C GLY A 40 -1.67 9.03 3.30
N PHE A 41 -1.93 9.21 2.00
CA PHE A 41 -3.19 8.79 1.41
C PHE A 41 -3.40 7.27 1.50
N PHE A 42 -2.40 6.46 1.15
CA PHE A 42 -2.56 5.00 1.14
C PHE A 42 -2.62 4.40 2.54
N ASP A 43 -1.93 4.99 3.51
CA ASP A 43 -2.03 4.59 4.92
C ASP A 43 -3.47 4.73 5.42
N ASP A 44 -4.06 5.92 5.24
CA ASP A 44 -5.45 6.18 5.64
C ASP A 44 -6.46 5.43 4.76
N PHE A 45 -6.29 5.48 3.44
CA PHE A 45 -7.25 4.89 2.50
C PHE A 45 -7.35 3.39 2.70
N LEU A 46 -6.21 2.66 2.76
CA LEU A 46 -6.24 1.20 2.85
C LEU A 46 -6.61 0.68 4.25
N TYR A 47 -6.51 1.52 5.28
CA TYR A 47 -6.97 1.19 6.63
C TYR A 47 -8.46 0.85 6.65
N ASP A 48 -9.30 1.66 5.98
CA ASP A 48 -10.74 1.43 5.81
C ASP A 48 -11.05 0.07 5.12
N TYR A 49 -10.07 -0.46 4.39
CA TYR A 49 -10.17 -1.73 3.67
C TYR A 49 -9.43 -2.89 4.36
N GLY A 50 -9.10 -2.75 5.64
CA GLY A 50 -8.51 -3.82 6.46
C GLY A 50 -7.01 -4.02 6.28
N ILE A 51 -6.30 -3.09 5.63
CA ILE A 51 -4.84 -3.07 5.62
C ILE A 51 -4.36 -2.15 6.74
N ILE A 52 -3.95 -2.74 7.86
CA ILE A 52 -3.67 -2.02 9.10
C ILE A 52 -2.41 -1.15 8.97
N SER A 53 -1.36 -1.68 8.33
CA SER A 53 -0.14 -0.90 8.06
C SER A 53 0.72 -1.51 6.96
N LEU A 54 1.49 -0.65 6.28
CA LEU A 54 2.47 -1.00 5.26
C LEU A 54 3.76 -0.22 5.53
N ASN A 55 4.81 -0.88 5.99
CA ASN A 55 6.05 -0.18 6.35
C ASN A 55 7.27 -1.10 6.26
N SER A 56 8.39 -0.71 6.86
CA SER A 56 9.63 -1.48 6.91
C SER A 56 10.18 -1.49 8.33
N ILE A 57 10.58 -2.65 8.81
CA ILE A 57 11.24 -2.81 10.12
C ILE A 57 12.75 -2.96 9.95
N PRO A 58 13.59 -2.38 10.82
CA PRO A 58 15.02 -2.63 10.81
C PRO A 58 15.32 -4.11 11.07
N GLU A 59 16.24 -4.69 10.29
CA GLU A 59 16.70 -6.07 10.47
C GLU A 59 18.22 -6.09 10.61
N GLY A 60 18.69 -6.20 11.86
CA GLY A 60 20.10 -6.22 12.20
C GLY A 60 20.76 -4.83 12.34
N PRO A 61 22.09 -4.78 12.48
CA PRO A 61 22.82 -3.56 12.84
C PRO A 61 23.11 -2.62 11.66
N ASN A 62 22.71 -2.98 10.44
CA ASN A 62 22.97 -2.19 9.23
C ASN A 62 21.69 -1.48 8.78
N ASP A 63 21.80 -0.45 7.93
CA ASP A 63 20.67 0.33 7.34
C ASP A 63 19.81 -0.50 6.35
N TYR A 64 19.47 -1.73 6.74
CA TYR A 64 18.70 -2.71 6.02
C TYR A 64 17.43 -3.00 6.78
N PHE A 65 16.36 -3.10 6.02
CA PHE A 65 15.01 -3.18 6.52
C PHE A 65 14.27 -4.30 5.81
N MET A 66 13.29 -4.87 6.49
CA MET A 66 12.36 -5.81 5.90
C MET A 66 11.01 -5.10 5.67
N PRO A 67 10.55 -4.95 4.41
CA PRO A 67 9.23 -4.41 4.15
C PRO A 67 8.18 -5.43 4.55
N TYR A 68 7.08 -4.94 5.14
CA TYR A 68 5.99 -5.77 5.63
C TYR A 68 4.63 -5.14 5.31
N VAL A 69 3.60 -6.00 5.38
CA VAL A 69 2.19 -5.61 5.45
C VAL A 69 1.57 -6.23 6.69
N ASN A 70 0.70 -5.49 7.37
CA ASN A 70 -0.12 -5.99 8.45
C ASN A 70 -1.60 -5.89 8.06
N CYS A 71 -2.31 -7.02 8.07
CA CYS A 71 -3.70 -7.09 7.63
C CYS A 71 -4.65 -7.49 8.77
N ALA A 72 -5.87 -6.97 8.72
CA ALA A 72 -6.99 -7.50 9.47
C ALA A 72 -7.46 -8.83 8.86
N ASP A 73 -8.32 -9.56 9.60
CA ASP A 73 -8.81 -10.87 9.17
C ASP A 73 -9.61 -10.79 7.86
N ALA A 74 -10.53 -9.83 7.77
CA ALA A 74 -11.14 -9.42 6.51
C ALA A 74 -10.42 -8.21 5.95
N ASN A 75 -9.70 -8.38 4.86
CA ASN A 75 -9.02 -7.28 4.17
C ASN A 75 -9.22 -7.41 2.66
N ILE A 76 -9.21 -6.27 1.98
CA ILE A 76 -9.51 -6.19 0.54
C ILE A 76 -8.51 -6.95 -0.32
N PHE A 77 -7.28 -7.14 0.15
CA PHE A 77 -6.26 -7.88 -0.59
C PHE A 77 -6.40 -9.41 -0.45
N GLY A 78 -7.32 -9.90 0.40
CA GLY A 78 -7.50 -11.32 0.66
C GLY A 78 -6.27 -11.97 1.31
N GLU A 79 -5.45 -11.18 1.99
CA GLU A 79 -4.21 -11.63 2.61
C GLU A 79 -4.46 -12.26 3.98
N ALA A 80 -3.53 -13.09 4.43
CA ALA A 80 -3.60 -13.66 5.77
C ALA A 80 -3.54 -12.56 6.85
N LYS A 81 -4.33 -12.72 7.92
CA LYS A 81 -4.30 -11.84 9.10
C LYS A 81 -2.90 -11.72 9.67
N GLY A 82 -2.56 -10.51 10.13
CA GLY A 82 -1.35 -10.21 10.87
C GLY A 82 -0.22 -9.68 10.00
N CYS A 83 0.97 -9.60 10.59
CA CYS A 83 2.14 -9.03 9.97
C CYS A 83 2.92 -10.08 9.17
N ARG A 84 3.22 -9.78 7.91
CA ARG A 84 4.07 -10.61 7.06
C ARG A 84 5.03 -9.77 6.23
N ASN A 85 6.20 -10.35 5.97
CA ASN A 85 7.18 -9.76 5.07
C ASN A 85 6.68 -9.84 3.63
N ILE A 86 6.93 -8.78 2.87
CA ILE A 86 6.59 -8.69 1.43
C ILE A 86 7.85 -8.69 0.54
N SER A 87 8.97 -9.14 1.11
CA SER A 87 10.25 -9.37 0.45
C SER A 87 10.93 -10.58 1.09
N ASP A 88 11.68 -11.33 0.29
CA ASP A 88 12.44 -12.50 0.76
C ASP A 88 13.81 -12.14 1.33
N LYS A 89 14.20 -10.86 1.24
CA LYS A 89 15.48 -10.34 1.72
C LYS A 89 15.33 -8.98 2.37
N THR A 90 16.25 -8.68 3.27
CA THR A 90 16.43 -7.33 3.79
C THR A 90 16.98 -6.41 2.70
N LEU A 91 16.56 -5.15 2.72
CA LEU A 91 16.79 -4.20 1.65
C LEU A 91 17.11 -2.81 2.23
N PRO A 92 17.85 -1.95 1.52
CA PRO A 92 17.92 -0.55 1.86
C PRO A 92 16.51 0.06 1.93
N LEU A 93 16.30 1.02 2.84
CA LEU A 93 14.98 1.62 3.06
C LEU A 93 14.36 2.18 1.78
N SER A 94 15.16 2.78 0.90
CA SER A 94 14.72 3.27 -0.41
C SER A 94 14.16 2.18 -1.33
N SER A 95 14.73 0.97 -1.26
CA SER A 95 14.24 -0.18 -2.02
C SER A 95 12.99 -0.76 -1.38
N CYS A 96 12.88 -0.73 -0.05
CA CYS A 96 11.65 -1.13 0.64
C CYS A 96 10.46 -0.27 0.21
N GLN A 97 10.63 1.06 0.10
CA GLN A 97 9.56 1.96 -0.35
C GLN A 97 9.07 1.61 -1.77
N LYS A 98 9.97 1.20 -2.66
CA LYS A 98 9.60 0.74 -4.01
C LYS A 98 8.86 -0.59 -3.99
N VAL A 99 9.28 -1.52 -3.12
CA VAL A 99 8.60 -2.82 -2.92
C VAL A 99 7.18 -2.60 -2.40
N ILE A 100 7.00 -1.74 -1.40
CA ILE A 100 5.68 -1.41 -0.84
C ILE A 100 4.78 -0.76 -1.91
N ALA A 101 5.29 0.22 -2.66
CA ALA A 101 4.54 0.86 -3.74
C ALA A 101 4.09 -0.17 -4.81
N ARG A 102 5.01 -1.05 -5.22
CA ARG A 102 4.71 -2.13 -6.17
C ARG A 102 3.67 -3.10 -5.60
N TYR A 103 3.80 -3.47 -4.34
CA TYR A 103 2.88 -4.37 -3.65
C TYR A 103 1.45 -3.82 -3.67
N ILE A 104 1.27 -2.56 -3.28
CA ILE A 104 -0.05 -1.89 -3.31
C ILE A 104 -0.60 -1.87 -4.74
N TYR A 105 0.20 -1.41 -5.70
CA TYR A 105 -0.21 -1.32 -7.10
C TYR A 105 -0.65 -2.67 -7.68
N ASP A 106 0.13 -3.72 -7.45
CA ASP A 106 -0.15 -5.05 -8.01
C ASP A 106 -1.42 -5.65 -7.41
N HIS A 107 -1.70 -5.41 -6.12
CA HIS A 107 -2.95 -5.84 -5.49
C HIS A 107 -4.14 -5.05 -6.03
N LEU A 108 -4.07 -3.72 -6.01
CA LEU A 108 -5.15 -2.86 -6.53
C LEU A 108 -5.48 -3.16 -7.99
N LYS A 109 -4.47 -3.41 -8.82
CA LYS A 109 -4.65 -3.73 -10.24
C LYS A 109 -5.49 -4.99 -10.46
N ARG A 110 -5.41 -5.97 -9.54
CA ARG A 110 -6.14 -7.24 -9.62
C ARG A 110 -7.55 -7.17 -9.05
N LEU A 111 -7.87 -6.12 -8.30
CA LEU A 111 -9.19 -5.96 -7.71
C LEU A 111 -10.19 -5.48 -8.75
N ASP A 112 -11.41 -6.02 -8.66
CA ASP A 112 -12.57 -5.40 -9.27
C ASP A 112 -12.94 -4.15 -8.47
N VAL A 113 -13.18 -3.03 -9.16
CA VAL A 113 -13.50 -1.76 -8.51
C VAL A 113 -14.79 -1.82 -7.69
N SER A 114 -15.72 -2.71 -8.04
CA SER A 114 -16.95 -2.93 -7.28
C SER A 114 -16.66 -3.33 -5.84
N LEU A 115 -15.60 -4.13 -5.59
CA LEU A 115 -15.20 -4.52 -4.24
C LEU A 115 -14.81 -3.31 -3.38
N LEU A 116 -14.18 -2.28 -3.97
CA LEU A 116 -13.88 -1.04 -3.25
C LEU A 116 -15.13 -0.18 -3.04
N LYS A 117 -16.01 -0.10 -4.05
CA LYS A 117 -17.25 0.70 -3.98
C LYS A 117 -18.27 0.14 -2.99
N GLU A 118 -18.29 -1.18 -2.83
CA GLU A 118 -19.27 -1.91 -2.01
C GLU A 118 -18.68 -2.42 -0.70
N TRP A 119 -17.42 -2.09 -0.39
CA TRP A 119 -16.77 -2.52 0.84
C TRP A 119 -17.57 -2.03 2.05
N LYS A 120 -18.17 -2.98 2.77
CA LYS A 120 -18.81 -2.73 4.05
C LYS A 120 -17.80 -3.14 5.10
N GLU A 121 -17.32 -2.17 5.87
CA GLU A 121 -16.29 -2.34 6.90
C GLU A 121 -16.49 -3.60 7.76
N LEU A 122 -15.34 -4.10 8.23
CA LEU A 122 -15.23 -4.82 9.50
C LEU A 122 -15.96 -4.02 10.58
N GLN A 123 -17.10 -4.54 11.06
CA GLN A 123 -17.56 -4.20 12.41
C GLN A 123 -16.50 -4.74 13.36
N GLN A 124 -15.58 -3.87 13.80
CA GLN A 124 -14.66 -4.21 14.89
C GLN A 124 -15.52 -4.43 16.15
N VAL A 125 -15.53 -5.67 16.63
CA VAL A 125 -15.93 -6.04 18.00
C VAL A 125 -14.73 -5.80 18.91
#